data_AF-A0A7D0PAX3-F1
#
_entry.id   AF-A0A7D0PAX3-F1
#
_cell.length_a   1.000
_cell.length_b   1.000
_cell.length_c   1.000
_cell.angle_alpha   90.00
_cell.angle_beta   90.00
_cell.angle_gamma   90.00
#
_symmetry.space_group_name_H-M   'P 1'
#
loop_
_entity.id
_entity.type
_entity.pdbx_description
1 polymer ?
#
loop_
_entity_poly.entity_id
_entity_poly.type
_entity_poly.pdbx_seq_one_letter_code
_entity_poly.pdbx_strand_id
1 'polypeptide(L)'
;MKLILVFGFLFAAVASQSNEPSEHDRHRQFCMTKTGIDRATVMKIRNGDFNTDDENAKCFLKCYFQQKGLINDADDIRIDMIVSSVATELGTNENTNEKLKKCILQGKSSNGCETAYNIYKCFRSELALPRSPRDRS
;
A
#
# COMPACT_ATOMS: atom_id res chain seq x y z
N MET A 1 3.28 -18.38 65.24
CA MET A 1 3.78 -19.30 64.18
C MET A 1 2.56 -19.85 63.46
N LYS A 2 2.22 -19.38 62.26
CA LYS A 2 2.88 -19.74 60.99
C LYS A 2 2.73 -18.58 60.01
N LEU A 3 3.86 -18.00 59.58
CA LEU A 3 3.91 -17.14 58.40
C LEU A 3 3.65 -18.02 57.17
N ILE A 4 2.67 -17.69 56.34
CA ILE A 4 2.63 -18.12 54.95
C ILE A 4 2.66 -16.85 54.10
N LEU A 5 3.87 -16.50 53.68
CA LEU A 5 4.14 -15.51 52.64
C LEU A 5 3.71 -16.12 51.31
N VAL A 6 2.46 -15.89 50.90
CA VAL A 6 2.10 -16.03 49.49
C VAL A 6 2.45 -14.71 48.84
N PHE A 7 3.67 -14.62 48.31
CA PHE A 7 4.04 -13.66 47.28
C PHE A 7 3.19 -13.97 46.04
N GLY A 8 1.91 -13.58 46.09
CA GLY A 8 1.04 -13.56 44.94
C GLY A 8 1.48 -12.41 44.06
N PHE A 9 2.34 -12.71 43.09
CA PHE A 9 2.60 -11.87 41.93
C PHE A 9 1.26 -11.45 41.33
N LEU A 10 0.75 -10.29 41.75
CA LEU A 10 -0.15 -9.45 40.96
C LEU A 10 0.67 -8.85 39.81
N PHE A 11 1.25 -9.72 38.98
CA PHE A 11 1.40 -9.36 37.58
C PHE A 11 -0.01 -9.41 37.02
N ALA A 12 -0.73 -8.30 37.17
CA ALA A 12 -1.66 -7.92 36.13
C ALA A 12 -0.83 -7.95 34.85
N ALA A 13 -0.94 -9.04 34.09
CA ALA A 13 -0.52 -9.06 32.72
C ALA A 13 -1.41 -8.04 32.01
N VAL A 14 -1.03 -6.77 32.10
CA VAL A 14 -1.49 -5.75 31.18
C VAL A 14 -0.85 -6.18 29.87
N ALA A 15 -1.59 -7.02 29.12
CA ALA A 15 -1.33 -7.20 27.71
C ALA A 15 -1.60 -5.85 27.05
N SER A 16 -0.63 -4.95 27.09
CA SER A 16 -0.62 -3.75 26.27
C SER A 16 -0.49 -4.25 24.83
N GLN A 17 -1.62 -4.49 24.18
CA GLN A 17 -1.68 -4.68 22.75
C GLN A 17 -1.39 -3.31 22.15
N SER A 18 -0.10 -2.96 22.04
CA SER A 18 0.33 -1.81 21.26
C SER A 18 0.03 -2.13 19.81
N ASN A 19 -0.98 -1.48 19.26
CA ASN A 19 -1.33 -1.56 17.85
C ASN A 19 -0.26 -0.80 17.05
N GLU A 20 0.91 -1.42 16.84
CA GLU A 20 1.95 -0.84 16.00
C GLU A 20 1.43 -0.69 14.55
N PRO A 21 1.63 0.49 13.90
CA PRO A 21 1.22 0.68 12.51
C PRO A 21 1.88 -0.32 11.59
N SER A 22 1.18 -0.84 10.58
CA SER A 22 1.82 -1.71 9.58
C SER A 22 2.79 -0.92 8.70
N GLU A 23 3.71 -1.60 8.00
CA GLU A 23 4.59 -0.95 7.01
C GLU A 23 3.80 -0.19 5.94
N HIS A 24 2.68 -0.76 5.47
CA HIS A 24 1.78 -0.10 4.54
C HIS A 24 1.20 1.19 5.12
N ASP A 25 0.91 1.24 6.42
CA ASP A 25 0.41 2.44 7.10
C ASP A 25 1.51 3.49 7.22
N ARG A 26 2.74 3.09 7.55
CA ARG A 26 3.90 3.99 7.61
C ARG A 26 4.20 4.61 6.26
N HIS A 27 4.29 3.80 5.20
CA HIS A 27 4.55 4.29 3.84
C HIS A 27 3.44 5.22 3.35
N ARG A 28 2.17 4.86 3.60
CA ARG A 28 1.03 5.72 3.25
C ARG A 28 1.12 7.06 3.97
N GLN A 29 1.32 7.06 5.28
CA GLN A 29 1.38 8.29 6.06
C GLN A 29 2.54 9.19 5.62
N PHE A 30 3.72 8.61 5.39
CA PHE A 30 4.88 9.33 4.87
C PHE A 30 4.56 10.03 3.53
N CYS A 31 4.00 9.28 2.58
CA CYS A 31 3.70 9.82 1.25
C CYS A 31 2.56 10.83 1.26
N MET A 32 1.58 10.68 2.16
CA MET A 32 0.56 11.70 2.38
C MET A 32 1.18 13.02 2.86
N THR A 33 2.04 12.96 3.87
CA THR A 33 2.76 14.13 4.37
C THR A 33 3.63 14.79 3.29
N LYS A 34 4.33 13.97 2.49
CA LYS A 34 5.23 14.47 1.43
C LYS A 34 4.49 15.18 0.29
N THR A 35 3.30 14.71 -0.07
CA THR A 35 2.55 15.21 -1.23
C THR A 35 1.43 16.18 -0.88
N GLY A 36 1.01 16.23 0.39
CA GLY A 36 -0.12 17.05 0.81
C GLY A 36 -1.49 16.51 0.39
N ILE A 37 -1.57 15.29 -0.18
CA ILE A 37 -2.86 14.67 -0.51
C ILE A 37 -3.68 14.41 0.75
N ASP A 38 -4.99 14.65 0.67
CA ASP A 38 -5.91 14.35 1.76
C ASP A 38 -6.25 12.85 1.84
N ARG A 39 -6.66 12.42 3.04
CA ARG A 39 -7.00 11.02 3.29
C ARG A 39 -8.16 10.53 2.42
N ALA A 40 -9.18 11.35 2.18
CA ALA A 40 -10.36 10.92 1.44
C ALA A 40 -10.01 10.63 -0.03
N THR A 41 -9.10 11.40 -0.63
CA THR A 41 -8.62 11.14 -2.00
C THR A 41 -7.78 9.86 -2.09
N VAL A 42 -6.88 9.62 -1.13
CA VAL A 42 -6.15 8.32 -1.04
C VAL A 42 -7.12 7.15 -0.97
N MET A 43 -8.19 7.29 -0.19
CA MET A 43 -9.21 6.27 -0.01
C MET A 43 -10.01 5.98 -1.28
N LYS A 44 -10.37 7.02 -2.04
CA LYS A 44 -11.02 6.88 -3.35
C LYS A 44 -10.14 6.10 -4.33
N ILE A 45 -8.89 6.52 -4.51
CA ILE A 45 -7.91 5.87 -5.40
C ILE A 45 -7.74 4.40 -5.06
N ARG A 46 -7.54 4.10 -3.78
CA ARG A 46 -7.37 2.72 -3.32
C ARG A 46 -8.62 1.87 -3.57
N ASN A 47 -9.81 2.47 -3.54
CA ASN A 47 -11.07 1.79 -3.86
C ASN A 47 -11.32 1.68 -5.37
N GLY A 48 -10.45 2.23 -6.21
CA GLY A 48 -10.56 2.21 -7.66
C GLY A 48 -11.29 3.40 -8.27
N ASP A 49 -11.53 4.46 -7.48
CA ASP A 49 -12.08 5.71 -7.97
C ASP A 49 -10.92 6.65 -8.36
N PHE A 50 -10.77 6.84 -9.67
CA PHE A 50 -9.72 7.66 -10.31
C PHE A 50 -10.32 8.88 -11.02
N ASN A 51 -11.49 9.36 -10.58
CA ASN A 51 -12.19 10.50 -11.21
C ASN A 51 -11.54 11.86 -10.93
N THR A 52 -10.35 11.88 -10.33
CA THR A 52 -9.59 13.08 -9.99
C THR A 52 -8.37 13.20 -10.89
N ASP A 53 -8.21 14.31 -11.61
CA ASP A 53 -6.94 14.69 -12.22
C ASP A 53 -6.15 15.56 -11.24
N ASP A 54 -5.66 14.92 -10.18
CA ASP A 54 -4.96 15.56 -9.07
C ASP A 54 -3.47 15.15 -9.09
N GLU A 55 -2.58 16.13 -9.19
CA GLU A 55 -1.13 15.88 -9.23
C GLU A 55 -0.62 15.29 -7.91
N ASN A 56 -1.20 15.66 -6.77
CA ASN A 56 -0.85 15.10 -5.47
C ASN A 56 -1.24 13.61 -5.41
N ALA A 57 -2.37 13.24 -6.00
CA ALA A 57 -2.78 11.84 -6.17
C ALA A 57 -1.80 11.03 -7.02
N LYS A 58 -1.37 11.57 -8.16
CA LYS A 58 -0.38 10.93 -9.03
C LYS A 58 0.95 10.73 -8.31
N CYS A 59 1.48 11.79 -7.71
CA CYS A 59 2.77 11.73 -7.02
C CYS A 59 2.70 10.94 -5.70
N PHE A 60 1.53 10.85 -5.06
CA PHE A 60 1.32 9.97 -3.91
C PHE A 60 1.55 8.50 -4.29
N LEU A 61 0.98 8.04 -5.41
CA LEU A 61 1.16 6.65 -5.87
C LEU A 61 2.62 6.37 -6.21
N LYS A 62 3.30 7.30 -6.90
CA LYS A 62 4.74 7.18 -7.17
C LYS A 62 5.53 7.03 -5.87
N CYS A 63 5.33 7.94 -4.91
CA CYS A 63 6.00 7.89 -3.63
C CYS A 63 5.75 6.56 -2.92
N TYR A 64 4.50 6.11 -2.87
CA TYR A 64 4.12 4.87 -2.19
C TYR A 64 4.81 3.65 -2.82
N PHE A 65 4.87 3.58 -4.15
CA PHE A 65 5.56 2.51 -4.87
C PHE A 65 7.07 2.57 -4.72
N GLN A 66 7.66 3.75 -4.58
CA GLN A 66 9.07 3.90 -4.22
C GLN A 66 9.36 3.37 -2.81
N GLN A 67 8.51 3.69 -1.82
CA GLN A 67 8.65 3.16 -0.47
C GLN A 67 8.50 1.63 -0.41
N LYS A 68 7.70 1.04 -1.32
CA LYS A 68 7.61 -0.43 -1.49
C LYS A 68 8.73 -1.03 -2.35
N GLY A 69 9.66 -0.23 -2.90
CA GLY A 69 10.73 -0.70 -3.78
C GLY A 69 10.26 -1.19 -5.17
N LEU A 70 9.04 -0.83 -5.56
CA LEU A 70 8.44 -1.20 -6.86
C LEU A 70 8.84 -0.24 -7.98
N ILE A 71 9.21 0.98 -7.61
CA ILE A 71 9.82 2.00 -8.47
C ILE A 71 11.11 2.42 -7.77
N ASN A 72 12.22 2.55 -8.49
CA ASN A 72 13.48 3.01 -7.90
C ASN A 72 13.57 4.55 -7.88
N ASP A 73 14.68 5.09 -7.39
CA ASP A 73 14.91 6.55 -7.33
C ASP A 73 15.13 7.20 -8.71
N ALA A 74 15.45 6.39 -9.73
CA ALA A 74 15.56 6.80 -11.13
C ALA A 74 14.23 6.70 -11.91
N ASP A 75 13.12 6.44 -11.20
CA ASP A 75 11.78 6.21 -11.76
C ASP A 75 11.64 4.94 -12.63
N ASP A 76 12.59 4.01 -12.56
CA ASP A 76 12.47 2.72 -13.23
C ASP A 76 11.54 1.78 -12.48
N ILE A 77 10.66 1.14 -13.24
CA ILE A 77 9.69 0.16 -12.75
C ILE A 77 10.37 -1.20 -12.54
N ARG A 78 10.25 -1.75 -11.33
CA ARG A 78 10.78 -3.06 -10.94
C ARG A 78 9.74 -4.14 -11.16
N ILE A 79 9.63 -4.62 -12.41
CA ILE A 79 8.59 -5.57 -12.85
C ILE A 79 8.61 -6.85 -12.01
N ASP A 80 9.80 -7.38 -11.73
CA ASP A 80 10.04 -8.53 -10.86
C ASP A 80 9.42 -8.35 -9.47
N MET A 81 9.65 -7.18 -8.87
CA MET A 81 9.14 -6.83 -7.54
C MET A 81 7.62 -6.64 -7.55
N ILE A 82 7.07 -6.06 -8.63
CA ILE A 82 5.61 -5.90 -8.79
C ILE A 82 4.93 -7.26 -8.88
N VAL A 83 5.43 -8.17 -9.72
CA VAL A 83 4.89 -9.52 -9.86
C VAL A 83 4.94 -10.25 -8.52
N SER A 84 6.08 -10.18 -7.81
CA SER A 84 6.24 -10.78 -6.48
C SER A 84 5.28 -10.19 -5.44
N SER A 85 5.12 -8.86 -5.42
CA SER A 85 4.19 -8.19 -4.51
C SER A 85 2.75 -8.59 -4.77
N VAL A 86 2.33 -8.72 -6.03
CA VAL A 86 0.96 -9.12 -6.39
C VAL A 86 0.74 -10.60 -6.10
N ALA A 87 1.72 -11.46 -6.34
CA ALA A 87 1.68 -12.89 -5.98
C ALA A 87 1.48 -13.07 -4.47
N THR A 88 2.16 -12.26 -3.66
CA THR A 88 2.04 -12.28 -2.21
C THR A 88 0.66 -11.79 -1.74
N GLU A 89 0.13 -10.74 -2.36
CA GLU A 89 -1.13 -10.10 -1.92
C GLU A 89 -2.39 -10.84 -2.42
N LEU A 90 -2.36 -11.45 -3.62
CA LEU A 90 -3.55 -12.00 -4.28
C LEU A 90 -3.42 -13.47 -4.69
N GLY A 91 -2.21 -14.01 -4.72
CA GLY A 91 -1.89 -15.14 -5.59
C GLY A 91 -1.83 -14.71 -7.06
N THR A 92 -1.01 -15.38 -7.86
CA THR A 92 -0.84 -15.07 -9.29
C THR A 92 -0.97 -16.31 -10.14
N ASN A 93 -1.58 -16.15 -11.31
CA ASN A 93 -1.53 -17.12 -12.41
C ASN A 93 -1.01 -16.42 -13.69
N GLU A 94 -0.85 -17.17 -14.77
CA GLU A 94 -0.32 -16.65 -16.05
C GLU A 94 -1.10 -15.43 -16.56
N ASN A 95 -2.43 -15.49 -16.56
CA ASN A 95 -3.31 -14.37 -16.93
C ASN A 95 -3.08 -13.11 -16.06
N THR A 96 -2.80 -13.28 -14.76
CA THR A 96 -2.48 -12.15 -13.87
C THR A 96 -1.17 -11.48 -14.29
N ASN A 97 -0.14 -12.29 -14.60
CA ASN A 97 1.16 -11.78 -15.03
C ASN A 97 1.09 -11.05 -16.37
N GLU A 98 0.29 -11.56 -17.31
CA GLU A 98 0.04 -10.90 -18.61
C GLU A 98 -0.63 -9.53 -18.42
N LYS A 99 -1.67 -9.45 -17.59
CA LYS A 99 -2.34 -8.19 -17.25
C LYS A 99 -1.41 -7.19 -16.58
N LEU A 100 -0.57 -7.64 -15.64
CA LEU A 100 0.43 -6.78 -15.00
C LEU A 100 1.40 -6.19 -16.04
N LYS A 101 1.96 -7.04 -16.91
CA LYS A 101 2.86 -6.58 -17.98
C LYS A 101 2.17 -5.62 -18.94
N LYS A 102 0.94 -5.92 -19.36
CA LYS A 102 0.11 -5.05 -20.20
C LYS A 102 -0.04 -3.67 -19.57
N CYS A 103 -0.45 -3.60 -18.31
CA CYS A 103 -0.64 -2.35 -17.58
C CYS A 103 0.66 -1.55 -17.41
N ILE A 104 1.78 -2.23 -17.11
CA ILE A 104 3.09 -1.58 -17.01
C ILE A 104 3.51 -0.96 -18.35
N LEU A 105 3.27 -1.64 -19.47
CA LEU A 105 3.58 -1.12 -20.79
C LEU A 105 2.68 0.06 -21.18
N GLN A 106 1.37 -0.06 -20.94
CA GLN A 106 0.38 0.97 -21.30
C GLN A 106 0.45 2.21 -20.41
N GLY A 107 0.91 2.07 -19.17
CA GLY A 107 0.92 3.16 -18.21
C GLY A 107 2.12 4.11 -18.30
N LYS A 108 3.12 3.81 -19.13
CA LYS A 108 4.32 4.67 -19.26
C LYS A 108 3.96 6.06 -19.78
N SER A 109 4.44 7.09 -19.07
CA SER A 109 4.38 8.51 -19.47
C SER A 109 5.79 9.13 -19.40
N SER A 110 5.94 10.36 -19.89
CA SER A 110 7.13 11.19 -19.67
C SER A 110 7.29 11.67 -18.22
N ASN A 111 6.22 11.59 -17.42
CA ASN A 111 6.20 11.93 -16.00
C ASN A 111 6.09 10.66 -15.15
N GLY A 112 6.96 10.51 -14.14
CA GLY A 112 6.96 9.36 -13.23
C GLY A 112 5.72 9.28 -12.33
N CYS A 113 5.16 10.42 -11.89
CA CYS A 113 3.91 10.47 -11.13
C CYS A 113 2.74 9.97 -11.98
N GLU A 114 2.62 10.45 -13.23
CA GLU A 114 1.61 9.95 -14.17
C GLU A 114 1.79 8.47 -14.47
N THR A 115 3.04 8.02 -14.63
CA THR A 115 3.34 6.61 -14.87
C THR A 115 2.82 5.72 -13.75
N ALA A 116 3.14 6.06 -12.48
CA ALA A 116 2.64 5.32 -11.32
C ALA A 116 1.10 5.31 -11.26
N TYR A 117 0.47 6.46 -11.54
CA TYR A 117 -0.98 6.60 -11.53
C TYR A 117 -1.66 5.74 -12.59
N ASN A 118 -1.20 5.80 -13.83
CA ASN A 118 -1.77 5.07 -14.96
C ASN A 118 -1.64 3.55 -14.77
N ILE A 119 -0.48 3.10 -14.29
CA ILE A 119 -0.25 1.68 -14.00
C ILE A 119 -1.21 1.19 -12.92
N TYR A 120 -1.33 1.92 -11.80
CA TYR A 120 -2.22 1.51 -10.73
C TYR A 120 -3.70 1.55 -11.14
N LYS A 121 -4.10 2.57 -11.91
CA LYS A 121 -5.44 2.65 -12.50
C LYS A 121 -5.74 1.44 -13.37
N CYS A 122 -4.79 1.04 -14.22
CA CYS A 122 -4.93 -0.16 -15.03
C CYS A 122 -5.01 -1.43 -14.17
N PHE A 123 -4.17 -1.58 -13.14
CA PHE A 123 -4.24 -2.72 -12.22
C PHE A 123 -5.61 -2.82 -11.54
N ARG A 124 -6.17 -1.71 -11.05
CA ARG A 124 -7.51 -1.68 -10.43
C ARG A 124 -8.63 -2.02 -11.42
N SER A 125 -8.42 -1.80 -12.71
CA SER A 125 -9.39 -2.15 -13.77
C SER A 125 -9.28 -3.61 -14.22
N GLU A 126 -8.05 -4.15 -14.31
CA GLU A 126 -7.78 -5.46 -14.91
C GLU A 126 -7.76 -6.59 -13.86
N LEU A 127 -7.46 -6.26 -12.61
CA LEU A 127 -7.31 -7.20 -11.50
C LEU A 127 -8.41 -7.02 -10.46
N ALA A 128 -8.90 -8.13 -9.92
CA ALA A 128 -9.88 -8.15 -8.83
C ALA A 128 -9.23 -7.83 -7.47
N LEU A 129 -8.63 -6.65 -7.34
CA LEU A 129 -7.95 -6.21 -6.12
C LEU A 129 -8.98 -5.98 -4.99
N PRO A 130 -8.89 -6.72 -3.86
CA PRO A 130 -9.87 -6.61 -2.78
C PRO A 130 -9.85 -5.20 -2.19
N ARG A 131 -11.02 -4.73 -1.74
CA ARG A 131 -11.10 -3.49 -0.95
C ARG A 131 -10.58 -3.79 0.46
N SER A 132 -9.66 -2.98 0.98
CA SER A 132 -9.12 -3.16 2.35
C SER A 132 -10.27 -3.20 3.37
N PRO A 133 -10.35 -4.23 4.24
CA PRO A 133 -11.33 -4.30 5.30
C PRO A 133 -11.16 -3.22 6.39
N ARG A 134 -9.95 -2.63 6.48
CA ARG A 134 -9.48 -1.81 7.60
C ARG A 134 -10.00 -0.38 7.62
N ASP A 135 -10.84 0.00 6.67
CA ASP A 135 -11.27 1.40 6.48
C ASP A 135 -12.78 1.53 6.45
N ARG A 136 -13.45 0.61 7.15
CA ARG A 136 -14.85 0.69 7.53
C ARG A 136 -15.06 1.46 8.85
N SER A 137 -13.99 2.03 9.43
CA SER A 137 -14.01 2.84 10.64
C SER A 137 -13.82 4.32 10.34
#